data_AF-U6L7S5-F1
#
_entry.id   AF-U6L7S5-F1
#
_cell.length_a   1.000
_cell.length_b   1.000
_cell.length_c   1.000
_cell.angle_alpha   90.00
_cell.angle_beta   90.00
_cell.angle_gamma   90.00
#
_symmetry.space_group_name_H-M   'P 1'
#
loop_
_entity.id
_entity.type
_entity.pdbx_description
1 polymer ?
#
loop_
_entity_poly.entity_id
_entity_poly.type
_entity_poly.pdbx_seq_one_letter_code
_entity_poly.pdbx_strand_id
1 'polypeptide(L)'
;PAAAAAAAGPAAAAAAAAGEEDLEELEILPKERKQKFKHFINQFDLIVCDANGNRVAVGGHCVSVRGSEGARVLRVCDEGEGLYKVFYVKLQKQGLLPFTSCRLDIFLFEKPILSSPLKPLIANLEEVQQMYKAAAAATKIGASINLFEKCLREGLHDKAARILEAVQNTFTSQETRREVEEGLARIKLGEALGEGLAAQLQQEAEEEQQLQQQQQQQQQQLP
;
A
#
# COMPACT_ATOMS: atom_id res chain seq x y z
N PRO A 1 -7.31 69.85 18.07
CA PRO A 1 -6.33 70.96 17.97
C PRO A 1 -4.96 70.40 17.54
N ALA A 2 -4.72 70.32 16.23
CA ALA A 2 -3.85 71.26 15.49
C ALA A 2 -2.35 71.00 15.74
N ALA A 3 -1.41 71.05 14.81
CA ALA A 3 -1.32 71.06 13.35
C ALA A 3 0.19 71.32 13.06
N ALA A 4 0.61 71.11 11.81
CA ALA A 4 1.87 71.52 11.17
C ALA A 4 3.08 70.56 11.36
N ALA A 5 3.53 69.82 10.32
CA ALA A 5 4.11 70.23 9.02
C ALA A 5 5.52 70.83 9.20
N ALA A 6 6.55 70.61 8.37
CA ALA A 6 6.65 70.18 6.97
C ALA A 6 8.11 69.70 6.74
N ALA A 7 8.36 68.69 5.91
CA ALA A 7 8.77 68.78 4.50
C ALA A 7 10.30 68.73 4.26
N ALA A 8 10.75 67.76 3.45
CA ALA A 8 11.28 67.97 2.09
C ALA A 8 12.15 66.77 1.63
N GLY A 9 11.76 66.13 0.52
CA GLY A 9 12.67 65.35 -0.34
C GLY A 9 13.58 66.28 -1.16
N PRO A 10 14.21 65.88 -2.30
CA PRO A 10 13.60 65.02 -3.34
C PRO A 10 14.55 64.12 -4.17
N ALA A 11 13.95 63.35 -5.11
CA ALA A 11 14.43 62.94 -6.44
C ALA A 11 15.68 62.00 -6.53
N ALA A 12 15.78 61.03 -7.44
CA ALA A 12 15.23 60.96 -8.78
C ALA A 12 15.06 59.51 -9.26
N ALA A 13 14.00 59.29 -10.03
CA ALA A 13 13.79 58.15 -10.91
C ALA A 13 14.51 58.38 -12.24
N ALA A 14 15.01 57.32 -12.90
CA ALA A 14 14.94 57.18 -14.37
C ALA A 14 15.42 55.79 -14.84
N ALA A 15 14.55 55.15 -15.64
CA ALA A 15 14.78 54.36 -16.86
C ALA A 15 15.77 53.17 -16.83
N ALA A 16 15.36 51.91 -16.98
CA ALA A 16 14.85 51.24 -18.19
C ALA A 16 15.85 51.19 -19.36
N ALA A 17 16.50 50.02 -19.57
CA ALA A 17 16.40 49.19 -20.79
C ALA A 17 17.63 48.27 -21.02
N ALA A 18 17.31 47.00 -21.33
CA ALA A 18 17.99 46.06 -22.25
C ALA A 18 19.25 45.27 -21.82
N GLY A 19 19.21 43.96 -22.14
CA GLY A 19 20.32 42.98 -22.11
C GLY A 19 19.96 41.73 -21.29
N GLU A 20 19.10 40.83 -21.79
CA GLU A 20 19.49 39.60 -22.52
C GLU A 20 20.28 38.59 -21.67
N GLU A 21 19.56 37.52 -21.33
CA GLU A 21 19.94 36.10 -21.34
C GLU A 21 21.05 35.53 -20.44
N ASP A 22 20.81 34.28 -20.08
CA ASP A 22 21.69 33.28 -19.46
C ASP A 22 22.05 33.41 -17.99
N LEU A 23 21.27 32.70 -17.16
CA LEU A 23 21.75 31.53 -16.41
C LEU A 23 20.57 30.92 -15.64
N GLU A 24 19.79 30.10 -16.34
CA GLU A 24 19.15 28.95 -15.70
C GLU A 24 20.24 27.99 -15.16
N GLU A 25 19.83 27.07 -14.30
CA GLU A 25 20.64 26.05 -13.62
C GLU A 25 21.44 26.55 -12.40
N LEU A 26 20.82 26.40 -11.22
CA LEU A 26 21.35 25.49 -10.21
C LEU A 26 20.22 25.13 -9.23
N GLU A 27 19.65 23.95 -9.50
CA GLU A 27 19.19 22.98 -8.51
C GLU A 27 18.12 23.45 -7.51
N ILE A 28 16.87 23.44 -8.00
CA ILE A 28 15.72 23.14 -7.15
C ILE A 28 15.88 21.68 -6.68
N LEU A 29 16.60 21.45 -5.58
CA LEU A 29 16.55 20.19 -4.86
C LEU A 29 15.08 19.93 -4.48
N PRO A 30 14.47 18.82 -4.92
CA PRO A 30 13.11 18.51 -4.56
C PRO A 30 13.07 18.30 -3.04
N LYS A 31 12.32 19.15 -2.33
CA LYS A 31 11.94 18.91 -0.92
C LYS A 31 11.46 17.47 -0.81
N GLU A 32 12.25 16.61 -0.18
CA GLU A 32 11.92 15.21 0.02
C GLU A 32 10.51 15.12 0.60
N ARG A 33 9.56 14.66 -0.21
CA ARG A 33 8.20 14.38 0.25
C ARG A 33 8.35 13.23 1.24
N LYS A 34 8.29 13.54 2.55
CA LYS A 34 8.31 12.53 3.63
C LYS A 34 7.38 11.38 3.24
N GLN A 35 7.99 10.25 2.91
CA GLN A 35 7.27 9.09 2.41
C GLN A 35 6.44 8.53 3.58
N LYS A 36 5.12 8.48 3.41
CA LYS A 36 4.20 8.00 4.45
C LYS A 36 4.09 6.48 4.36
N PHE A 37 4.18 5.80 5.48
CA PHE A 37 4.07 4.35 5.57
C PHE A 37 2.84 3.94 6.40
N LYS A 38 2.10 2.96 5.89
CA LYS A 38 1.08 2.23 6.65
C LYS A 38 1.76 1.09 7.41
N HIS A 39 1.27 0.84 8.62
CA HIS A 39 1.80 -0.17 9.51
C HIS A 39 0.74 -1.25 9.72
N PHE A 40 1.05 -2.49 9.31
CA PHE A 40 0.19 -3.64 9.53
C PHE A 40 0.75 -4.48 10.66
N ILE A 41 0.07 -4.47 11.81
CA ILE A 41 0.41 -5.32 12.94
C ILE A 41 -0.29 -6.66 12.74
N ASN A 42 0.48 -7.72 12.66
CA ASN A 42 0.00 -9.07 12.42
C ASN A 42 0.52 -10.01 13.50
N GLN A 43 -0.19 -11.11 13.69
CA GLN A 43 0.19 -12.18 14.60
C GLN A 43 -0.09 -13.54 13.98
N PHE A 44 0.72 -14.53 14.35
CA PHE A 44 0.45 -15.93 14.06
C PHE A 44 0.98 -16.83 15.17
N ASP A 45 0.40 -18.02 15.24
CA ASP A 45 0.71 -19.04 16.23
C ASP A 45 1.66 -20.08 15.63
N LEU A 46 2.66 -20.46 16.40
CA LEU A 46 3.62 -21.51 16.11
C LEU A 46 3.43 -22.64 17.13
N ILE A 47 3.22 -23.85 16.62
CA ILE A 47 3.04 -25.05 17.44
C ILE A 47 4.24 -25.96 17.21
N VAL A 48 4.92 -26.32 18.30
CA VAL A 48 6.03 -27.28 18.29
C VAL A 48 5.49 -28.67 18.57
N CYS A 49 5.77 -29.59 17.66
CA CYS A 49 5.40 -30.99 17.76
C CYS A 49 6.63 -31.89 17.93
N ASP A 50 6.44 -33.04 18.57
CA ASP A 50 7.41 -34.12 18.63
C ASP A 50 7.51 -34.88 17.28
N ALA A 51 8.39 -35.88 17.22
CA ALA A 51 8.58 -36.70 16.02
C ALA A 51 7.33 -37.51 15.61
N ASN A 52 6.37 -37.70 16.51
CA ASN A 52 5.12 -38.41 16.25
C ASN A 52 3.99 -37.46 15.83
N GLY A 53 4.25 -36.15 15.76
CA GLY A 53 3.25 -35.12 15.45
C GLY A 53 2.42 -34.67 16.66
N ASN A 54 2.74 -35.12 17.88
CA ASN A 54 2.06 -34.66 19.08
C ASN A 54 2.63 -33.32 19.52
N ARG A 55 1.76 -32.39 19.95
CA ARG A 55 2.18 -31.12 20.53
C ARG A 55 3.02 -31.35 21.79
N VAL A 56 4.16 -30.68 21.88
CA VAL A 56 5.05 -30.77 23.04
C VAL A 56 4.40 -30.07 24.24
N ALA A 57 4.39 -30.70 25.41
CA ALA A 57 3.74 -30.16 26.61
C ALA A 57 4.59 -29.12 27.37
N VAL A 58 5.81 -28.86 26.92
CA VAL A 58 6.76 -27.92 27.53
C VAL A 58 7.07 -26.76 26.59
N GLY A 59 7.34 -25.58 27.17
CA GLY A 59 7.95 -24.47 26.46
C GLY A 59 9.48 -24.49 26.60
N GLY A 60 10.12 -23.34 26.39
CA GLY A 60 11.56 -23.12 26.53
C GLY A 60 12.39 -23.50 25.29
N HIS A 61 11.76 -23.78 24.15
CA HIS A 61 12.46 -24.07 22.91
C HIS A 61 13.07 -22.80 22.29
N CYS A 62 14.21 -22.96 21.63
CA CYS A 62 14.87 -21.86 20.93
C CYS A 62 14.15 -21.59 19.59
N VAL A 63 13.09 -20.77 19.64
CA VAL A 63 12.38 -20.29 18.45
C VAL A 63 12.91 -18.92 18.05
N SER A 64 13.36 -18.79 16.79
CA SER A 64 13.75 -17.50 16.22
C SER A 64 13.03 -17.24 14.92
N VAL A 65 12.63 -15.99 14.71
CA VAL A 65 11.93 -15.55 13.49
C VAL A 65 12.67 -14.36 12.92
N ARG A 66 12.97 -14.42 11.62
CA ARG A 66 13.60 -13.34 10.87
C ARG A 66 12.64 -12.84 9.81
N GLY A 67 12.33 -11.54 9.87
CA GLY A 67 11.56 -10.86 8.84
C GLY A 67 12.47 -10.25 7.79
N SER A 68 12.08 -10.37 6.53
CA SER A 68 12.67 -9.69 5.38
C SER A 68 11.55 -9.14 4.48
N GLU A 69 11.90 -8.38 3.44
CA GLU A 69 10.93 -7.72 2.55
C GLU A 69 9.98 -6.83 3.37
N GLY A 70 10.52 -5.87 4.13
CA GLY A 70 9.78 -4.91 4.94
C GLY A 70 8.98 -5.47 6.14
N ALA A 71 9.09 -6.76 6.45
CA ALA A 71 8.59 -7.31 7.71
C ALA A 71 9.61 -7.13 8.84
N ARG A 72 9.14 -6.62 9.98
CA ARG A 72 9.90 -6.51 11.22
C ARG A 72 9.23 -7.32 12.31
N VAL A 73 9.94 -8.30 12.85
CA VAL A 73 9.48 -9.08 13.99
C VAL A 73 9.54 -8.18 15.23
N LEU A 74 8.42 -8.08 15.94
CA LEU A 74 8.30 -7.27 17.16
C LEU A 74 8.71 -8.10 18.38
N ARG A 75 8.12 -9.29 18.52
CA ARG A 75 8.39 -10.20 19.62
C ARG A 75 7.96 -11.62 19.28
N VAL A 76 8.61 -12.58 19.91
CA VAL A 76 8.23 -13.99 19.97
C VAL A 76 7.94 -14.30 21.43
N CYS A 77 6.71 -14.68 21.75
CA CYS A 77 6.26 -14.99 23.10
C CYS A 77 6.09 -16.50 23.22
N ASP A 78 6.71 -17.09 24.25
CA ASP A 78 6.45 -18.47 24.64
C ASP A 78 5.22 -18.48 25.56
N GLU A 79 4.13 -19.11 25.11
CA GLU A 79 2.90 -19.25 25.89
C GLU A 79 2.87 -20.56 26.69
N GLY A 80 3.92 -21.37 26.61
CA GLY A 80 3.98 -22.69 27.19
C GLY A 80 3.30 -23.75 26.32
N GLU A 81 3.38 -25.01 26.77
CA GLU A 81 2.78 -26.15 26.06
C GLU A 81 3.16 -26.20 24.57
N GLY A 82 4.40 -25.87 24.21
CA GLY A 82 4.85 -25.86 22.81
C GLY A 82 4.14 -24.84 21.91
N LEU A 83 3.43 -23.84 22.44
CA LEU A 83 2.79 -22.76 21.68
C LEU A 83 3.60 -21.47 21.79
N TYR A 84 3.90 -20.88 20.63
CA TYR A 84 4.62 -19.62 20.52
C TYR A 84 3.79 -18.62 19.72
N LYS A 85 3.60 -17.43 20.27
CA LYS A 85 2.94 -16.32 19.57
C LYS A 85 3.98 -15.39 18.96
N VAL A 86 3.90 -15.19 17.67
CA VAL A 86 4.81 -14.29 16.94
C VAL A 86 4.03 -13.04 16.54
N PHE A 87 4.54 -11.89 16.94
CA PHE A 87 4.02 -10.59 16.54
C PHE A 87 4.99 -9.93 15.58
N TYR A 88 4.50 -9.46 14.45
CA TYR A 88 5.31 -8.77 13.46
C TYR A 88 4.57 -7.58 12.87
N VAL A 89 5.32 -6.60 12.38
CA VAL A 89 4.79 -5.43 11.66
C VAL A 89 5.30 -5.46 10.23
N LYS A 90 4.40 -5.23 9.26
CA LYS A 90 4.78 -4.97 7.87
C LYS A 90 4.56 -3.49 7.57
N LEU A 91 5.61 -2.85 7.09
CA LEU A 91 5.57 -1.49 6.57
C LEU A 91 5.19 -1.53 5.09
N GLN A 92 4.19 -0.73 4.72
CA GLN A 92 3.78 -0.55 3.33
C GLN A 92 3.85 0.93 2.97
N LYS A 93 4.53 1.27 1.88
CA LYS A 93 4.52 2.65 1.37
C LYS A 93 3.11 3.03 0.94
N GLN A 94 2.67 4.24 1.33
CA GLN A 94 1.37 4.75 0.96
C GLN A 94 1.32 5.07 -0.54
N GLY A 95 0.23 4.68 -1.22
CA GLY A 95 0.05 4.89 -2.66
C GLY A 95 0.30 3.65 -3.53
N LEU A 96 0.74 2.55 -2.92
CA LEU A 96 0.84 1.24 -3.57
C LEU A 96 -0.50 0.48 -3.51
N LEU A 97 -0.58 -0.64 -4.24
CA LEU A 97 -1.73 -1.55 -4.20
C LEU A 97 -2.08 -1.92 -2.75
N PRO A 98 -3.34 -2.23 -2.41
CA PRO A 98 -3.73 -2.57 -1.03
C PRO A 98 -3.28 -3.98 -0.62
N PHE A 99 -2.33 -4.55 -1.36
CA PHE A 99 -1.71 -5.83 -1.10
C PHE A 99 -0.21 -5.61 -0.90
N THR A 100 0.36 -6.30 0.07
CA THR A 100 1.80 -6.36 0.28
C THR A 100 2.17 -7.76 0.72
N SER A 101 3.32 -8.26 0.28
CA SER A 101 3.87 -9.50 0.77
C SER A 101 5.06 -9.21 1.67
N CYS A 102 5.37 -10.19 2.50
CA CYS A 102 6.65 -10.21 3.21
C CYS A 102 7.15 -11.64 3.33
N ARG A 103 8.40 -11.77 3.76
CA ARG A 103 9.03 -13.08 3.98
C ARG A 103 9.41 -13.22 5.45
N LEU A 104 8.99 -14.33 6.05
CA LEU A 104 9.26 -14.70 7.44
C LEU A 104 9.99 -16.04 7.46
N ASP A 105 11.28 -16.02 7.77
CA ASP A 105 12.08 -17.23 7.98
C ASP A 105 12.00 -17.64 9.47
N ILE A 106 11.53 -18.85 9.75
CA ILE A 106 11.27 -19.34 11.10
C ILE A 106 12.18 -20.53 11.40
N PHE A 107 12.84 -20.48 12.55
CA PHE A 107 13.82 -21.47 12.98
C PHE A 107 13.45 -22.02 14.36
N LEU A 108 13.64 -23.32 14.52
CA LEU A 108 13.58 -24.06 15.78
C LEU A 108 14.94 -24.70 16.00
N PHE A 109 15.63 -24.34 17.10
CA PHE A 109 17.01 -24.75 17.37
C PHE A 109 17.95 -24.48 16.18
N GLU A 110 17.85 -23.26 15.63
CA GLU A 110 18.62 -22.80 14.44
C GLU A 110 18.35 -23.56 13.14
N LYS A 111 17.42 -24.52 13.13
CA LYS A 111 16.99 -25.25 11.94
C LYS A 111 15.67 -24.71 11.41
N PRO A 112 15.52 -24.50 10.10
CA PRO A 112 14.27 -24.03 9.53
C PRO A 112 13.15 -25.05 9.81
N ILE A 113 11.98 -24.55 10.22
CA ILE A 113 10.82 -25.41 10.44
C ILE A 113 10.18 -25.83 9.11
N LEU A 114 9.26 -26.79 9.18
CA LEU A 114 8.39 -27.14 8.06
C LEU A 114 7.62 -25.88 7.61
N SER A 115 7.60 -25.64 6.31
CA SER A 115 6.96 -24.47 5.68
C SER A 115 7.67 -23.12 5.89
N SER A 116 8.89 -23.10 6.44
CA SER A 116 9.74 -21.90 6.38
C SER A 116 10.48 -21.83 5.03
N PRO A 117 10.55 -20.66 4.36
CA PRO A 117 9.96 -19.38 4.76
C PRO A 117 8.45 -19.28 4.52
N LEU A 118 7.75 -18.59 5.42
CA LEU A 118 6.37 -18.16 5.20
C LEU A 118 6.36 -16.87 4.37
N LYS A 119 5.50 -16.83 3.35
CA LYS A 119 5.29 -15.67 2.48
C LYS A 119 3.84 -15.20 2.53
N PRO A 120 3.37 -14.63 3.65
CA PRO A 120 1.99 -14.17 3.74
C PRO A 120 1.72 -12.99 2.80
N LEU A 121 0.53 -13.00 2.20
CA LEU A 121 -0.05 -11.85 1.53
C LEU A 121 -0.90 -11.08 2.54
N ILE A 122 -0.54 -9.82 2.77
CA ILE A 122 -1.17 -8.92 3.72
C ILE A 122 -1.99 -7.89 2.94
N ALA A 123 -3.24 -7.70 3.32
CA ALA A 123 -4.12 -6.75 2.67
C ALA A 123 -5.01 -6.04 3.68
N ASN A 124 -5.28 -4.76 3.44
CA ASN A 124 -6.34 -4.06 4.15
C ASN A 124 -7.69 -4.40 3.49
N LEU A 125 -8.48 -5.28 4.12
CA LEU A 125 -9.76 -5.71 3.57
C LEU A 125 -10.72 -4.54 3.32
N GLU A 126 -10.73 -3.50 4.16
CA GLU A 126 -11.59 -2.34 3.97
C GLU A 126 -11.20 -1.55 2.71
N GLU A 127 -9.91 -1.35 2.47
CA GLU A 127 -9.42 -0.67 1.27
C GLU A 127 -9.71 -1.50 0.02
N VAL A 128 -9.49 -2.81 0.09
CA VAL A 128 -9.85 -3.73 -1.01
C VAL A 128 -11.34 -3.62 -1.32
N GLN A 129 -12.21 -3.66 -0.30
CA GLN A 129 -13.66 -3.50 -0.49
C GLN A 129 -14.02 -2.13 -1.08
N GLN A 130 -13.37 -1.05 -0.64
CA GLN A 130 -13.59 0.29 -1.20
C GLN A 130 -13.18 0.35 -2.67
N MET A 131 -12.04 -0.24 -3.04
CA MET A 131 -11.64 -0.33 -4.45
C MET A 131 -12.65 -1.12 -5.27
N TYR A 132 -13.13 -2.26 -4.76
CA TYR A 132 -14.18 -3.04 -5.46
C TYR A 132 -15.46 -2.24 -5.63
N LYS A 133 -15.90 -1.50 -4.59
CA LYS A 133 -17.08 -0.63 -4.68
C LYS A 133 -16.88 0.50 -5.70
N ALA A 134 -15.72 1.13 -5.72
CA ALA A 134 -15.38 2.18 -6.68
C ALA A 134 -15.33 1.63 -8.11
N ALA A 135 -14.69 0.48 -8.31
CA ALA A 135 -14.63 -0.20 -9.61
C ALA A 135 -16.03 -0.61 -10.08
N ALA A 136 -16.86 -1.17 -9.20
CA ALA A 136 -18.25 -1.49 -9.51
C ALA A 136 -19.03 -0.23 -9.88
N ALA A 137 -18.92 0.85 -9.11
CA ALA A 137 -19.57 2.13 -9.39
C ALA A 137 -19.13 2.77 -10.72
N ALA A 138 -17.91 2.50 -11.18
CA ALA A 138 -17.41 2.96 -12.47
C ALA A 138 -18.01 2.19 -13.67
N THR A 139 -18.56 0.99 -13.44
CA THR A 139 -19.28 0.26 -14.50
C THR A 139 -20.67 0.87 -14.73
N LYS A 140 -21.17 0.82 -15.97
CA LYS A 140 -22.54 1.27 -16.30
C LYS A 140 -23.60 0.56 -15.45
N ILE A 141 -23.41 -0.75 -15.21
CA ILE A 141 -24.31 -1.56 -14.40
C ILE A 141 -24.24 -1.13 -12.94
N GLY A 142 -23.05 -1.04 -12.34
CA GLY A 142 -22.92 -0.65 -10.94
C GLY A 142 -23.32 0.80 -10.67
N ALA A 143 -23.10 1.73 -11.60
CA ALA A 143 -23.66 3.08 -11.52
C ALA A 143 -25.19 3.07 -11.50
N SER A 144 -25.81 2.22 -12.33
CA SER A 144 -27.27 2.06 -12.39
C SER A 144 -27.83 1.42 -11.12
N ILE A 145 -27.14 0.43 -10.55
CA ILE A 145 -27.48 -0.20 -9.26
C ILE A 145 -27.39 0.81 -8.12
N ASN A 146 -26.32 1.62 -8.07
CA ASN A 146 -26.18 2.67 -7.06
C ASN A 146 -27.30 3.73 -7.16
N LEU A 147 -27.67 4.11 -8.39
CA LEU A 147 -28.77 5.04 -8.65
C LEU A 147 -30.11 4.45 -8.21
N PHE A 148 -30.33 3.16 -8.49
CA PHE A 148 -31.50 2.40 -8.06
C PHE A 148 -31.63 2.38 -6.53
N GLU A 149 -30.56 2.00 -5.82
CA GLU A 149 -30.53 1.97 -4.35
C GLU A 149 -30.76 3.36 -3.74
N LYS A 150 -30.24 4.42 -4.37
CA LYS A 150 -30.48 5.79 -3.96
C LYS A 150 -31.95 6.15 -4.10
N CYS A 151 -32.58 5.83 -5.24
CA CYS A 151 -34.01 6.06 -5.44
C CYS A 151 -34.88 5.29 -4.44
N LEU A 152 -34.50 4.06 -4.07
CA LEU A 152 -35.19 3.31 -3.02
C LEU A 152 -35.09 4.01 -1.65
N ARG A 153 -33.89 4.48 -1.27
CA ARG A 153 -33.68 5.20 -0.01
C ARG A 153 -34.45 6.52 0.06
N GLU A 154 -34.62 7.20 -1.08
CA GLU A 154 -35.35 8.47 -1.19
C GLU A 154 -36.87 8.27 -1.37
N GLY A 155 -37.38 7.03 -1.40
CA GLY A 155 -38.80 6.73 -1.59
C GLY A 155 -39.31 6.93 -3.02
N LEU A 156 -38.41 7.08 -4.00
CA LEU A 156 -38.71 7.33 -5.41
C LEU A 156 -38.91 6.01 -6.17
N HIS A 157 -39.95 5.26 -5.81
CA HIS A 157 -40.20 3.91 -6.31
C HIS A 157 -40.43 3.83 -7.83
N ASP A 158 -41.10 4.82 -8.44
CA ASP A 158 -41.34 4.85 -9.90
C ASP A 158 -40.03 4.99 -10.70
N LYS A 159 -39.09 5.80 -10.18
CA LYS A 159 -37.76 5.96 -10.80
C LYS A 159 -36.93 4.70 -10.60
N ALA A 160 -37.01 4.08 -9.43
CA ALA A 160 -36.34 2.81 -9.16
C ALA A 160 -36.83 1.70 -10.11
N ALA A 161 -38.14 1.58 -10.35
CA ALA A 161 -38.71 0.60 -11.27
C ALA A 161 -38.20 0.79 -12.71
N ARG A 162 -38.15 2.03 -13.21
CA ARG A 162 -37.61 2.35 -14.54
C ARG A 162 -36.12 2.03 -14.68
N ILE A 163 -35.34 2.29 -13.63
CA ILE A 163 -33.91 1.95 -13.61
C ILE A 163 -33.73 0.43 -13.64
N LEU A 164 -34.55 -0.31 -12.88
CA LEU A 164 -34.52 -1.77 -12.85
C LEU A 164 -34.84 -2.37 -14.24
N GLU A 165 -35.86 -1.83 -14.90
CA GLU A 165 -36.25 -2.23 -16.25
C GLU A 165 -35.13 -1.93 -17.28
N ALA A 166 -34.50 -0.76 -17.20
CA ALA A 166 -33.36 -0.41 -18.03
C ALA A 166 -32.16 -1.38 -17.81
N VAL A 167 -31.84 -1.69 -16.55
CA VAL A 167 -30.77 -2.65 -16.20
C VAL A 167 -31.08 -4.04 -16.74
N GLN A 168 -32.33 -4.52 -16.58
CA GLN A 168 -32.76 -5.84 -17.06
C GLN A 168 -32.60 -5.96 -18.58
N ASN A 169 -33.00 -4.91 -19.32
CA ASN A 169 -32.81 -4.85 -20.77
C ASN A 169 -31.33 -4.84 -21.18
N THR A 170 -30.47 -4.25 -20.35
CA THR A 170 -29.01 -4.21 -20.56
C THR A 170 -28.36 -5.60 -20.34
N PHE A 171 -28.91 -6.44 -19.46
CA PHE A 171 -28.45 -7.82 -19.21
C PHE A 171 -28.89 -8.81 -20.29
N THR A 172 -29.98 -8.54 -21.00
CA THR A 172 -30.44 -9.35 -22.15
C THR A 172 -29.67 -9.08 -23.45
N SER A 173 -28.80 -8.06 -23.48
CA SER A 173 -27.95 -7.77 -24.63
C SER A 173 -26.73 -8.71 -24.68
N GLN A 174 -26.42 -9.26 -25.86
CA GLN A 174 -25.19 -10.03 -26.07
C GLN A 174 -23.91 -9.18 -25.90
N GLU A 175 -23.98 -7.87 -26.05
CA GLU A 175 -22.81 -6.97 -25.95
C GLU A 175 -22.27 -6.88 -24.52
N THR A 176 -23.13 -6.81 -23.50
CA THR A 176 -22.68 -6.76 -22.10
C THR A 176 -22.04 -8.06 -21.64
N ARG A 177 -22.50 -9.20 -22.17
CA ARG A 177 -21.87 -10.50 -21.92
C ARG A 177 -20.45 -10.56 -22.48
N ARG A 178 -20.25 -10.02 -23.69
CA ARG A 178 -18.94 -9.89 -24.33
C ARG A 178 -18.04 -8.87 -23.62
N GLU A 179 -18.57 -7.74 -23.15
CA GLU A 179 -17.82 -6.75 -22.36
C GLU A 179 -17.37 -7.31 -21.00
N VAL A 180 -18.21 -8.12 -20.34
CA VAL A 180 -17.86 -8.79 -19.07
C VAL A 180 -16.83 -9.88 -19.30
N GLU A 181 -16.94 -10.67 -20.38
CA GLU A 181 -15.94 -11.68 -20.76
C GLU A 181 -14.59 -11.04 -21.16
N GLU A 182 -14.59 -9.94 -21.93
CA GLU A 182 -13.37 -9.17 -22.21
C GLU A 182 -12.81 -8.50 -20.95
N GLY A 183 -13.67 -7.96 -20.08
CA GLY A 183 -13.28 -7.40 -18.80
C GLY A 183 -12.62 -8.43 -17.90
N LEU A 184 -13.21 -9.62 -17.77
CA LEU A 184 -12.62 -10.76 -17.04
C LEU A 184 -11.33 -11.28 -17.68
N ALA A 185 -11.23 -11.30 -19.02
CA ALA A 185 -10.01 -11.67 -19.72
C ALA A 185 -8.88 -10.65 -19.51
N ARG A 186 -9.21 -9.36 -19.34
CA ARG A 186 -8.25 -8.31 -18.95
C ARG A 186 -7.92 -8.36 -17.46
N ILE A 187 -8.87 -8.76 -16.62
CA ILE A 187 -8.70 -9.04 -15.19
C ILE A 187 -8.18 -10.48 -15.02
N LYS A 188 -7.15 -10.87 -15.77
CA LYS A 188 -6.26 -11.95 -15.35
C LYS A 188 -5.45 -11.45 -14.16
N LEU A 189 -6.15 -11.39 -13.02
CA LEU A 189 -5.67 -10.82 -11.78
C LEU A 189 -4.41 -11.55 -11.27
N GLY A 190 -4.26 -12.85 -11.59
CA GLY A 190 -3.12 -13.65 -11.17
C GLY A 190 -1.79 -13.28 -11.84
N GLU A 191 -1.79 -13.00 -13.15
CA GLU A 191 -0.58 -12.63 -13.90
C GLU A 191 -0.22 -11.15 -13.65
N ALA A 192 -1.22 -10.25 -13.66
CA ALA A 192 -1.00 -8.82 -13.43
C ALA A 192 -0.65 -8.46 -11.97
N LEU A 193 -1.24 -9.15 -10.97
CA LEU A 193 -0.78 -9.01 -9.58
C LEU A 193 0.58 -9.68 -9.39
N GLY A 194 0.86 -10.79 -10.08
CA GLY A 194 2.16 -11.45 -10.02
C GLY A 194 3.28 -10.55 -10.53
N GLU A 195 3.12 -9.97 -11.71
CA GLU A 195 4.09 -9.05 -12.31
C GLU A 195 4.16 -7.71 -11.57
N GLY A 196 3.02 -7.13 -11.17
CA GLY A 196 2.99 -5.89 -10.42
C GLY A 196 3.60 -6.02 -9.03
N LEU A 197 3.30 -7.11 -8.31
CA LEU A 197 3.90 -7.40 -7.01
C LEU A 197 5.39 -7.75 -7.16
N ALA A 198 5.78 -8.49 -8.20
CA ALA A 198 7.18 -8.80 -8.47
C ALA A 198 7.99 -7.53 -8.79
N ALA A 199 7.47 -6.65 -9.66
CA ALA A 199 8.10 -5.38 -9.98
C ALA A 199 8.21 -4.48 -8.73
N GLN A 200 7.17 -4.45 -7.90
CA GLN A 200 7.17 -3.69 -6.65
C GLN A 200 8.18 -4.25 -5.63
N LEU A 201 8.28 -5.58 -5.49
CA LEU A 201 9.28 -6.23 -4.64
C LEU A 201 10.71 -5.99 -5.14
N GLN A 202 10.91 -5.98 -6.46
CA GLN A 202 12.21 -5.73 -7.06
C GLN A 202 12.65 -4.28 -6.86
N GLN A 203 11.71 -3.33 -6.99
CA GLN A 203 11.97 -1.92 -6.69
C GLN A 203 12.26 -1.69 -5.19
N GLU A 204 11.54 -2.36 -4.29
CA GLU A 204 11.85 -2.31 -2.84
C GLU A 204 13.24 -2.90 -2.54
N ALA A 205 13.63 -4.00 -3.19
CA ALA A 205 14.94 -4.62 -2.99
C ALA A 205 16.12 -3.77 -3.53
N GLU A 206 15.93 -3.13 -4.70
CA GLU A 206 16.94 -2.25 -5.31
C GLU A 206 17.16 -0.99 -4.46
N GLU A 207 16.09 -0.39 -3.92
CA GLU A 207 16.20 0.76 -3.02
C GLU A 207 16.89 0.38 -1.69
N GLU A 208 16.57 -0.78 -1.10
CA GLU A 208 17.25 -1.26 0.11
C GLU A 208 18.76 -1.49 -0.13
N GLN A 209 19.15 -2.03 -1.30
CA GLN A 209 20.55 -2.19 -1.67
C GLN A 209 21.28 -0.85 -1.86
N GLN A 210 20.64 0.13 -2.51
CA GLN A 210 21.22 1.46 -2.68
C GLN A 210 21.45 2.17 -1.35
N LEU A 211 20.49 2.06 -0.42
CA LEU A 211 20.62 2.61 0.94
C LEU A 211 21.75 1.94 1.73
N GLN A 212 21.92 0.63 1.59
CA GLN A 212 23.03 -0.10 2.22
C GLN A 212 24.39 0.32 1.64
N GLN A 213 24.52 0.45 0.32
CA GLN A 213 25.76 0.93 -0.31
C GLN A 213 26.10 2.36 0.13
N GLN A 214 25.10 3.25 0.18
CA GLN A 214 25.31 4.63 0.59
C GLN A 214 25.75 4.73 2.06
N GLN A 215 25.20 3.89 2.95
CA GLN A 215 25.66 3.81 4.34
C GLN A 215 27.06 3.23 4.49
N GLN A 216 27.45 2.23 3.69
CA GLN A 216 28.82 1.70 3.71
C GLN A 216 29.83 2.72 3.20
N GLN A 217 29.50 3.49 2.16
CA GLN A 217 30.37 4.55 1.66
C GLN A 217 30.55 5.68 2.69
N GLN A 218 29.50 6.04 3.43
CA GLN A 218 29.62 7.02 4.51
C GLN A 218 30.48 6.50 5.67
N GLN A 219 30.42 5.22 6.01
CA GLN A 219 31.27 4.63 7.06
C GLN A 219 32.75 4.52 6.66
N GLN A 220 33.06 4.40 5.36
CA GLN A 220 34.44 4.42 4.85
C GLN A 220 35.03 5.83 4.72
N GLN A 221 34.21 6.88 4.87
CA GLN A 221 34.64 8.28 4.81
C GLN A 221 34.79 8.93 6.19
N LEU A 222 34.55 8.21 7.29
CA LEU A 222 34.94 8.67 8.63
C LEU A 222 36.40 8.26 8.91
N PRO A 223 37.33 9.22 9.08
CA PRO A 223 38.72 8.96 9.46
C PRO A 223 38.88 8.47 10.91
#